data_AF-A0A5D3A3N3-F1
#
_entry.id   AF-A0A5D3A3N3-F1
#
_cell.length_a   1.000
_cell.length_b   1.000
_cell.length_c   1.000
_cell.angle_alpha   90.00
_cell.angle_beta   90.00
_cell.angle_gamma   90.00
#
_symmetry.space_group_name_H-M   'P 1'
#
loop_
_entity.id
_entity.type
_entity.pdbx_description
1 polymer ?
#
loop_
_entity_poly.entity_id
_entity_poly.type
_entity_poly.pdbx_seq_one_letter_code
_entity_poly.pdbx_strand_id
1 'polypeptide(L)'
;MKRLRECIEEVTKFSLQSHINKSLNFELQLSPEFCSNLLLDSDPIDSNPDISKGVPSYPLYKHLALALNQSIVSGFICCRQGNSALMRDEISSEQKEKWNKLVSTKGLELINIMNTIDFELHVQEPFFSMSRDGFKTIEGWCAVGKYNNIEPGSMILLNKCLVLEVQDVRHYATFSKMLEAESISQVLPGVNSTEEGLQTYRKFYTEEEERSNGVIAICVSNLVVQPAISLASILSELSYEGVQSLLGLAHTTGTISDALPPPKSTLLSSFMLPYNPDVKGSTLTHGARALAKHVNRSSNKYWGNLNGSVPSFQIQIKKNSQWELLWI
;
A
#
# COMPACT_ATOMS: atom_id res chain seq x y z
N MET A 1 16.82 8.38 3.81
CA MET A 1 15.95 8.16 2.63
C MET A 1 15.33 6.76 2.55
N LYS A 2 16.05 5.66 2.87
CA LYS A 2 15.45 4.31 2.88
C LYS A 2 14.28 4.17 3.87
N ARG A 3 14.45 4.66 5.10
CA ARG A 3 13.42 4.72 6.15
C ARG A 3 12.12 5.39 5.68
N LEU A 4 12.22 6.60 5.13
CA LEU A 4 11.07 7.35 4.62
C LEU A 4 10.30 6.54 3.58
N ARG A 5 11.00 5.92 2.61
CA ARG A 5 10.36 5.09 1.58
C ARG A 5 9.55 3.95 2.18
N GLU A 6 10.15 3.19 3.10
CA GLU A 6 9.47 2.05 3.74
C GLU A 6 8.29 2.52 4.60
N CYS A 7 8.43 3.65 5.29
CA CYS A 7 7.34 4.25 6.04
C CYS A 7 6.19 4.72 5.12
N ILE A 8 6.47 5.41 4.02
CA ILE A 8 5.42 5.85 3.09
C ILE A 8 4.67 4.64 2.51
N GLU A 9 5.34 3.53 2.22
CA GLU A 9 4.68 2.30 1.78
C GLU A 9 3.70 1.77 2.82
N GLU A 10 4.16 1.56 4.07
CA GLU A 10 3.30 1.03 5.14
C GLU A 10 2.20 2.01 5.55
N VAL A 11 2.49 3.32 5.60
CA VAL A 11 1.48 4.36 5.89
C VAL A 11 0.45 4.45 4.77
N THR A 12 0.85 4.31 3.50
CA THR A 12 -0.10 4.27 2.37
C THR A 12 -1.04 3.09 2.53
N LYS A 13 -0.48 1.89 2.73
CA LYS A 13 -1.24 0.66 2.94
C LYS A 13 -2.20 0.79 4.13
N PHE A 14 -1.68 1.25 5.26
CA PHE A 14 -2.46 1.46 6.49
C PHE A 14 -3.60 2.47 6.31
N SER A 15 -3.34 3.58 5.62
CA SER A 15 -4.36 4.62 5.37
C SER A 15 -5.50 4.10 4.49
N LEU A 16 -5.17 3.34 3.43
CA LEU A 16 -6.17 2.72 2.55
C LEU A 16 -7.00 1.67 3.30
N GLN A 17 -6.35 0.78 4.06
CA GLN A 17 -7.03 -0.26 4.85
C GLN A 17 -7.94 0.34 5.92
N SER A 18 -7.47 1.40 6.59
CA SER A 18 -8.25 2.04 7.65
C SER A 18 -9.49 2.76 7.12
N HIS A 19 -9.41 3.34 5.92
CA HIS A 19 -10.56 3.91 5.23
C HIS A 19 -11.60 2.83 4.87
N ILE A 20 -11.16 1.68 4.37
CA ILE A 20 -12.05 0.53 4.06
C ILE A 20 -12.76 0.05 5.34
N ASN A 21 -12.00 -0.08 6.43
CA ASN A 21 -12.50 -0.60 7.70
C ASN A 21 -13.26 0.45 8.53
N LYS A 22 -13.31 1.72 8.09
CA LYS A 22 -13.87 2.86 8.85
C LYS A 22 -13.28 2.99 10.25
N SER A 23 -11.99 2.68 10.40
CA SER A 23 -11.32 2.59 11.70
C SER A 23 -10.59 3.87 12.11
N LEU A 24 -10.55 4.90 11.26
CA LEU A 24 -9.90 6.19 11.55
C LEU A 24 -10.87 7.35 11.31
N ASN A 25 -10.68 8.42 12.08
CA ASN A 25 -11.51 9.64 12.05
C ASN A 25 -11.22 10.56 10.85
N PHE A 26 -10.65 10.03 9.75
CA PHE A 26 -10.47 10.79 8.52
C PHE A 26 -11.11 10.06 7.35
N GLU A 27 -11.83 10.81 6.52
CA GLU A 27 -12.46 10.29 5.31
C GLU A 27 -11.58 10.62 4.09
N LEU A 28 -11.19 9.59 3.35
CA LEU A 28 -10.63 9.79 2.01
C LEU A 28 -11.77 10.12 1.05
N GLN A 29 -11.56 11.09 0.15
CA GLN A 29 -12.45 11.32 -1.02
C GLN A 29 -12.29 10.24 -2.10
N LEU A 30 -12.17 8.98 -1.68
CA LEU A 30 -12.02 7.80 -2.52
C LEU A 30 -13.04 6.74 -2.06
N SER A 31 -13.62 5.99 -2.99
CA SER A 31 -14.55 4.91 -2.62
C SER A 31 -13.79 3.75 -1.95
N PRO A 32 -14.42 3.02 -1.00
CA PRO A 32 -13.82 1.83 -0.42
C PRO A 32 -13.45 0.76 -1.46
N GLU A 33 -14.23 0.66 -2.55
CA GLU A 33 -13.96 -0.23 -3.67
C GLU A 33 -12.69 0.18 -4.42
N PHE A 34 -12.50 1.48 -4.70
CA PHE A 34 -11.28 2.00 -5.31
C PHE A 34 -10.05 1.70 -4.45
N CYS A 35 -10.14 1.96 -3.13
CA CYS A 35 -9.07 1.62 -2.19
C CYS A 35 -8.78 0.11 -2.14
N SER A 36 -9.81 -0.73 -2.18
CA SER A 36 -9.65 -2.20 -2.22
C SER A 36 -8.93 -2.64 -3.50
N ASN A 37 -9.29 -2.03 -4.63
CA ASN A 37 -8.66 -2.30 -5.92
C ASN A 37 -7.19 -1.86 -5.96
N LEU A 38 -6.79 -0.82 -5.23
CA LEU A 38 -5.36 -0.47 -5.06
C LEU A 38 -4.57 -1.52 -4.26
N LEU A 39 -5.24 -2.22 -3.33
CA LEU A 39 -4.66 -3.19 -2.41
C LEU A 39 -4.68 -4.63 -2.94
N LEU A 40 -5.29 -4.90 -4.09
CA LEU A 40 -5.36 -6.24 -4.70
C LEU A 40 -3.98 -6.89 -4.78
N ASP A 41 -3.94 -8.19 -4.48
CA ASP A 41 -2.70 -8.97 -4.37
C ASP A 41 -1.89 -9.04 -5.67
N SER A 42 -0.65 -9.48 -5.53
CA SER A 42 0.29 -9.59 -6.64
C SER A 42 -0.23 -10.55 -7.70
N ASP A 43 -0.10 -10.15 -8.97
CA ASP A 43 -0.52 -10.94 -10.10
C ASP A 43 0.50 -12.07 -10.38
N PRO A 44 0.10 -13.35 -10.42
CA PRO A 44 1.01 -14.48 -10.64
C PRO A 44 1.72 -14.44 -12.00
N ILE A 45 1.22 -13.68 -12.96
CA ILE A 45 1.77 -13.61 -14.34
C ILE A 45 2.89 -12.57 -14.47
N ASP A 46 3.10 -11.71 -13.48
CA ASP A 46 3.96 -10.54 -13.62
C ASP A 46 5.35 -10.73 -13.00
N SER A 47 6.31 -11.21 -13.79
CA SER A 47 7.71 -11.36 -13.35
C SER A 47 8.53 -10.06 -13.50
N ASN A 48 7.97 -8.99 -14.10
CA ASN A 48 8.73 -7.77 -14.39
C ASN A 48 7.97 -6.49 -13.98
N PRO A 49 8.46 -5.75 -12.96
CA PRO A 49 7.75 -4.61 -12.36
C PRO A 49 7.77 -3.32 -13.20
N ASP A 50 8.21 -3.36 -14.46
CA ASP A 50 8.38 -2.16 -15.28
C ASP A 50 7.04 -1.60 -15.78
N ILE A 51 6.59 -0.53 -15.10
CA ILE A 51 5.39 0.25 -15.43
C ILE A 51 5.45 0.82 -16.86
N SER A 52 6.64 0.97 -17.47
CA SER A 52 6.76 1.53 -18.82
C SER A 52 6.25 0.59 -19.94
N LYS A 53 5.72 -0.60 -19.60
CA LYS A 53 5.24 -1.61 -20.56
C LYS A 53 3.77 -1.97 -20.38
N GLY A 54 2.90 -0.98 -20.15
CA GLY A 54 1.45 -1.17 -20.10
C GLY A 54 0.88 -1.07 -18.69
N VAL A 55 0.03 -2.01 -18.30
CA VAL A 55 -0.62 -2.00 -16.99
C VAL A 55 0.43 -2.15 -15.87
N PRO A 56 0.42 -1.30 -14.82
CA PRO A 56 1.33 -1.44 -13.69
C PRO A 56 1.16 -2.79 -12.98
N SER A 57 2.25 -3.33 -12.43
CA SER A 57 2.18 -4.59 -11.68
C SER A 57 1.39 -4.40 -10.38
N TYR A 58 0.56 -5.37 -10.03
CA TYR A 58 -0.13 -5.35 -8.74
C TYR A 58 0.81 -5.81 -7.60
N PRO A 59 0.62 -5.33 -6.35
CA PRO A 59 -0.42 -4.40 -5.92
C PRO A 59 -0.13 -2.94 -6.31
N LEU A 60 -1.15 -2.20 -6.74
CA LEU A 60 -1.00 -0.82 -7.24
C LEU A 60 -0.57 0.17 -6.16
N TYR A 61 -0.94 -0.05 -4.90
CA TYR A 61 -0.56 0.86 -3.81
C TYR A 61 0.96 1.01 -3.65
N LYS A 62 1.77 0.01 -4.06
CA LYS A 62 3.24 0.09 -4.00
C LYS A 62 3.78 1.11 -4.99
N HIS A 63 3.23 1.16 -6.20
CA HIS A 63 3.58 2.16 -7.20
C HIS A 63 3.12 3.56 -6.76
N LEU A 64 1.92 3.64 -6.18
CA LEU A 64 1.41 4.87 -5.58
C LEU A 64 2.34 5.36 -4.46
N ALA A 65 2.72 4.50 -3.51
CA ALA A 65 3.62 4.84 -2.42
C ALA A 65 5.00 5.29 -2.93
N LEU A 66 5.53 4.66 -3.96
CA LEU A 66 6.77 5.08 -4.61
C LEU A 66 6.65 6.50 -5.18
N ALA A 67 5.58 6.77 -5.92
CA ALA A 67 5.32 8.06 -6.54
C ALA A 67 5.07 9.16 -5.49
N LEU A 68 4.35 8.85 -4.41
CA LEU A 68 4.15 9.73 -3.25
C LEU A 68 5.48 10.03 -2.56
N ASN A 69 6.31 9.02 -2.30
CA ASN A 69 7.64 9.24 -1.72
C ASN A 69 8.51 10.14 -2.61
N GLN A 70 8.52 9.92 -3.93
CA GLN A 70 9.24 10.79 -4.87
C GLN A 70 8.68 12.21 -4.85
N SER A 71 7.36 12.36 -4.75
CA SER A 71 6.70 13.66 -4.71
C SER A 71 7.03 14.41 -3.41
N ILE A 72 6.99 13.73 -2.27
CA ILE A 72 7.34 14.29 -0.96
C ILE A 72 8.80 14.73 -0.91
N VAL A 73 9.73 13.91 -1.41
CA VAL A 73 11.16 14.23 -1.42
C VAL A 73 11.49 15.40 -2.34
N SER A 74 10.79 15.51 -3.48
CA SER A 74 11.01 16.56 -4.46
C SER A 74 10.26 17.87 -4.16
N GLY A 75 9.20 17.80 -3.33
CA GLY A 75 8.32 18.92 -3.02
C GLY A 75 7.24 19.20 -4.07
N PHE A 76 7.20 18.43 -5.17
CA PHE A 76 6.22 18.59 -6.23
C PHE A 76 5.66 17.24 -6.65
N ILE A 77 4.48 17.23 -7.27
CA ILE A 77 3.88 15.99 -7.77
C ILE A 77 4.71 15.44 -8.94
N CYS A 78 5.27 14.25 -8.72
CA CYS A 78 5.98 13.47 -9.72
C CYS A 78 5.02 12.54 -10.46
N CYS A 79 4.17 13.09 -11.34
CA CYS A 79 3.45 12.27 -12.31
C CYS A 79 4.50 11.61 -13.22
N ARG A 80 4.58 10.27 -13.24
CA ARG A 80 5.49 9.58 -14.15
C ARG A 80 4.85 9.60 -15.55
N GLN A 81 5.07 10.68 -16.30
CA GLN A 81 4.75 10.69 -17.73
C GLN A 81 5.56 9.58 -18.40
N GLY A 82 4.86 8.56 -18.93
CA GLY A 82 5.47 7.72 -19.94
C GLY A 82 5.98 8.62 -21.07
N ASN A 83 7.14 8.28 -21.66
CA ASN A 83 7.80 9.06 -22.73
C ASN A 83 6.98 9.21 -24.03
N SER A 84 5.67 8.98 -24.01
CA SER A 84 4.78 9.19 -25.15
C SER A 84 4.27 10.63 -25.13
N ALA A 85 4.88 11.47 -25.97
CA ALA A 85 4.48 12.85 -26.26
C ALA A 85 3.03 13.00 -26.81
N LEU A 86 2.22 11.96 -26.79
CA LEU A 86 0.88 11.88 -27.38
C LEU A 86 -0.27 12.03 -26.37
N MET A 87 -0.01 11.96 -25.06
CA MET A 87 -1.05 12.09 -24.03
C MET A 87 -0.63 13.22 -23.08
N ARG A 88 -1.03 14.44 -23.41
CA ARG A 88 -0.89 15.58 -22.49
C ARG A 88 -2.09 15.47 -21.55
N ASP A 89 -1.86 15.12 -20.29
CA ASP A 89 -2.92 15.15 -19.28
C ASP A 89 -3.58 16.54 -19.30
N GLU A 90 -4.91 16.57 -19.37
CA GLU A 90 -5.72 17.79 -19.27
C GLU A 90 -5.79 18.32 -17.82
N ILE A 91 -4.86 17.92 -16.94
CA ILE A 91 -4.80 18.43 -15.58
C ILE A 91 -4.52 19.94 -15.66
N SER A 92 -5.42 20.73 -15.10
CA SER A 92 -5.27 22.18 -15.10
C SER A 92 -4.00 22.58 -14.33
N SER A 93 -3.33 23.61 -14.83
CA SER A 93 -2.13 24.16 -14.15
C SER A 93 -2.42 24.59 -12.71
N GLU A 94 -3.63 25.08 -12.45
CA GLU A 94 -4.11 25.47 -11.12
C GLU A 94 -4.23 24.28 -10.17
N GLN A 95 -4.80 23.16 -10.64
CA GLN A 95 -4.94 21.95 -9.83
C GLN A 95 -3.58 21.34 -9.49
N LYS A 96 -2.65 21.33 -10.46
CA LYS A 96 -1.29 20.86 -10.24
C LYS A 96 -0.56 21.71 -9.20
N GLU A 97 -0.74 23.03 -9.24
CA GLU A 97 -0.16 23.94 -8.24
C GLU A 97 -0.75 23.71 -6.84
N LYS A 98 -2.06 23.46 -6.75
CA LYS A 98 -2.73 23.07 -5.50
C LYS A 98 -2.09 21.82 -4.90
N TRP A 99 -1.90 20.78 -5.71
CA TRP A 99 -1.26 19.54 -5.25
C TRP A 99 0.20 19.73 -4.87
N ASN A 100 0.98 20.52 -5.62
CA ASN A 100 2.37 20.82 -5.29
C ASN A 100 2.48 21.51 -3.93
N LYS A 101 1.65 22.53 -3.67
CA LYS A 101 1.61 23.23 -2.39
C LYS A 101 1.27 22.29 -1.24
N LEU A 102 0.30 21.40 -1.46
CA LEU A 102 -0.11 20.42 -0.46
C LEU A 102 1.01 19.42 -0.16
N VAL A 103 1.62 18.82 -1.19
CA VAL A 103 2.74 17.88 -1.03
C VAL A 103 3.94 18.55 -0.38
N SER A 104 4.25 19.79 -0.74
CA SER A 104 5.29 20.57 -0.05
C SER A 104 4.99 20.72 1.44
N THR A 105 3.76 21.08 1.80
CA THR A 105 3.38 21.35 3.19
C THR A 105 3.28 20.06 4.02
N LYS A 106 2.44 19.12 3.58
CA LYS A 106 2.20 17.84 4.28
C LYS A 106 3.36 16.87 4.15
N GLY A 107 4.10 16.93 3.03
CA GLY A 107 5.34 16.18 2.87
C GLY A 107 6.43 16.66 3.83
N LEU A 108 6.55 17.97 4.06
CA LEU A 108 7.48 18.49 5.07
C LEU A 108 7.08 18.08 6.50
N GLU A 109 5.79 18.11 6.83
CA GLU A 109 5.28 17.55 8.11
C GLU A 109 5.71 16.09 8.28
N LEU A 110 5.51 15.25 7.25
CA LEU A 110 5.92 13.84 7.27
C LEU A 110 7.42 13.69 7.46
N ILE A 111 8.24 14.45 6.73
CA ILE A 111 9.70 14.41 6.87
C ILE A 111 10.12 14.81 8.28
N ASN A 112 9.51 15.86 8.84
CA ASN A 112 9.80 16.31 10.20
C ASN A 112 9.48 15.22 11.22
N ILE A 113 8.29 14.59 11.14
CA ILE A 113 7.95 13.46 12.00
C ILE A 113 8.98 12.34 11.84
N MET A 114 9.40 12.00 10.62
CA MET A 114 10.38 10.95 10.39
C MET A 114 11.78 11.25 10.98
N ASN A 115 12.14 12.52 11.07
CA ASN A 115 13.39 12.98 11.65
C ASN A 115 13.37 12.96 13.18
N THR A 116 12.19 13.01 13.82
CA THR A 116 12.07 12.97 15.28
C THR A 116 12.06 11.55 15.85
N ILE A 117 11.97 10.50 15.02
CA ILE A 117 11.80 9.12 15.53
C ILE A 117 13.14 8.52 15.95
N ASP A 118 13.22 8.16 17.23
CA ASP A 118 14.40 7.55 17.87
C ASP A 118 14.41 6.02 17.71
N PHE A 119 13.24 5.37 17.84
CA PHE A 119 13.14 3.92 17.88
C PHE A 119 12.10 3.38 16.89
N GLU A 120 12.39 2.20 16.33
CA GLU A 120 11.44 1.43 15.52
C GLU A 120 11.16 0.09 16.19
N LEU A 121 9.88 -0.19 16.39
CA LEU A 121 9.39 -1.44 16.97
C LEU A 121 8.36 -2.08 16.05
N HIS A 122 8.28 -3.40 16.15
CA HIS A 122 7.27 -4.19 15.48
C HIS A 122 6.39 -4.89 16.51
N VAL A 123 5.08 -4.77 16.33
CA VAL A 123 4.06 -5.32 17.23
C VAL A 123 3.04 -6.08 16.39
N GLN A 124 2.66 -7.28 16.84
CA GLN A 124 1.68 -8.12 16.17
C GLN A 124 0.24 -7.70 16.51
N GLU A 125 -0.71 -8.05 15.65
CA GLU A 125 -2.14 -7.97 16.00
C GLU A 125 -2.47 -9.02 17.08
N PRO A 126 -3.39 -8.73 18.02
CA PRO A 126 -4.27 -7.55 18.09
C PRO A 126 -3.65 -6.33 18.81
N PHE A 127 -2.44 -6.46 19.35
CA PHE A 127 -1.82 -5.43 20.20
C PHE A 127 -1.57 -4.13 19.43
N PHE A 128 -1.20 -4.22 18.15
CA PHE A 128 -1.04 -3.03 17.32
C PHE A 128 -2.32 -2.20 17.22
N SER A 129 -3.47 -2.83 16.92
CA SER A 129 -4.75 -2.13 16.88
C SER A 129 -5.15 -1.57 18.25
N MET A 130 -4.86 -2.28 19.34
CA MET A 130 -5.11 -1.79 20.70
C MET A 130 -4.28 -0.56 21.05
N SER A 131 -3.00 -0.50 20.63
CA SER A 131 -2.14 0.67 20.86
C SER A 131 -2.58 1.85 19.98
N ARG A 132 -2.97 1.59 18.72
CA ARG A 132 -3.56 2.59 17.83
C ARG A 132 -4.80 3.24 18.45
N ASP A 133 -5.73 2.43 18.94
CA ASP A 133 -7.01 2.91 19.48
C ASP A 133 -6.87 3.50 20.89
N GLY A 134 -5.67 3.46 21.48
CA GLY A 134 -5.36 4.02 22.79
C GLY A 134 -5.82 3.17 23.97
N PHE A 135 -6.28 1.94 23.74
CA PHE A 135 -6.62 1.00 24.80
C PHE A 135 -5.38 0.46 25.50
N LYS A 136 -4.29 0.27 24.74
CA LYS A 136 -2.99 -0.18 25.24
C LYS A 136 -2.05 1.00 25.35
N THR A 137 -1.79 1.43 26.57
CA THR A 137 -0.94 2.60 26.88
C THR A 137 0.39 2.21 27.51
N ILE A 138 0.61 0.91 27.78
CA ILE A 138 1.86 0.41 28.36
C ILE A 138 2.36 -0.76 27.50
N GLU A 139 3.61 -0.66 27.04
CA GLU A 139 4.30 -1.71 26.30
C GLU A 139 5.35 -2.39 27.19
N GLY A 140 5.12 -3.66 27.51
CA GLY A 140 6.07 -4.47 28.28
C GLY A 140 7.02 -5.26 27.37
N TRP A 141 8.33 -5.10 27.55
CA TRP A 141 9.37 -5.76 26.75
C TRP A 141 10.48 -6.30 27.64
N CYS A 142 11.26 -7.27 27.18
CA CYS A 142 12.52 -7.60 27.83
C CYS A 142 13.52 -6.46 27.63
N ALA A 143 14.22 -6.08 28.70
CA ALA A 143 15.16 -4.95 28.73
C ALA A 143 16.50 -5.32 28.04
N VAL A 144 16.43 -5.51 26.71
CA VAL A 144 17.54 -6.00 25.89
C VAL A 144 18.05 -4.92 24.93
N GLY A 145 19.37 -4.74 24.89
CA GLY A 145 20.07 -3.98 23.86
C GLY A 145 19.57 -2.54 23.76
N LYS A 146 19.11 -2.14 22.56
CA LYS A 146 18.72 -0.76 22.26
C LYS A 146 17.50 -0.27 23.05
N TYR A 147 16.71 -1.16 23.63
CA TYR A 147 15.48 -0.81 24.36
C TYR A 147 15.76 -0.23 25.75
N ASN A 148 16.94 -0.48 26.32
CA ASN A 148 17.34 0.07 27.62
C ASN A 148 17.63 1.56 27.58
N ASN A 149 17.86 2.10 26.39
CA ASN A 149 18.11 3.53 26.17
C ASN A 149 16.83 4.30 25.87
N ILE A 150 15.66 3.65 25.97
CA ILE A 150 14.39 4.35 25.79
C ILE A 150 14.14 5.19 27.04
N GLU A 151 13.95 6.49 26.83
CA GLU A 151 13.75 7.47 27.90
C GLU A 151 12.45 8.25 27.65
N PRO A 152 11.84 8.84 28.70
CA PRO A 152 10.72 9.76 28.54
C PRO A 152 11.03 10.87 27.51
N GLY A 153 10.07 11.15 26.62
CA GLY A 153 10.22 12.05 25.49
C GLY A 153 10.73 11.40 24.20
N SER A 154 11.18 10.15 24.24
CA SER A 154 11.57 9.41 23.03
C SER A 154 10.37 9.16 22.11
N MET A 155 10.62 9.16 20.80
CA MET A 155 9.60 8.88 19.79
C MET A 155 9.77 7.47 19.22
N ILE A 156 8.71 6.67 19.30
CA ILE A 156 8.66 5.29 18.84
C ILE A 156 7.77 5.18 17.60
N LEU A 157 8.29 4.59 16.54
CA LEU A 157 7.53 4.21 15.35
C LEU A 157 7.16 2.72 15.42
N LEU A 158 5.89 2.45 15.68
CA LEU A 158 5.29 1.12 15.63
C LEU A 158 4.92 0.75 14.19
N ASN A 159 5.36 -0.43 13.75
CA ASN A 159 5.01 -1.03 12.45
C ASN A 159 5.22 -0.09 11.25
N LYS A 160 6.16 0.86 11.37
CA LYS A 160 6.45 1.88 10.36
C LYS A 160 5.28 2.81 10.01
N CYS A 161 4.21 2.87 10.81
CA CYS A 161 3.03 3.66 10.48
C CYS A 161 2.40 4.46 11.64
N LEU A 162 2.58 4.03 12.89
CA LEU A 162 2.03 4.69 14.08
C LEU A 162 3.16 5.27 14.93
N VAL A 163 3.06 6.55 15.28
CA VAL A 163 4.07 7.24 16.10
C VAL A 163 3.53 7.42 17.52
N LEU A 164 4.30 6.97 18.50
CA LEU A 164 4.01 7.07 19.91
C LEU A 164 5.10 7.87 20.62
N GLU A 165 4.69 8.69 21.60
CA GLU A 165 5.60 9.39 22.49
C GLU A 165 5.70 8.66 23.82
N VAL A 166 6.93 8.41 24.28
CA VAL A 166 7.18 7.78 25.58
C VAL A 166 6.94 8.79 26.69
N GLN A 167 5.98 8.49 27.56
CA GLN A 167 5.62 9.32 28.70
C GLN A 167 6.44 8.98 29.94
N ASP A 168 6.70 7.69 30.16
CA ASP A 168 7.41 7.18 31.32
C ASP A 168 8.02 5.81 31.03
N VAL A 169 9.06 5.45 31.76
CA VAL A 169 9.78 4.17 31.60
C VAL A 169 10.09 3.58 32.95
N ARG A 170 9.63 2.35 33.19
CA ARG A 170 9.78 1.64 34.47
C ARG A 170 10.43 0.30 34.26
N HIS A 171 11.23 -0.12 35.25
CA HIS A 171 11.99 -1.36 35.19
C HIS A 171 11.52 -2.34 36.27
N TYR A 172 11.36 -3.59 35.88
CA TYR A 172 10.90 -4.68 36.74
C TYR A 172 11.83 -5.88 36.61
N ALA A 173 11.91 -6.67 37.68
CA ALA A 173 12.68 -7.92 37.65
C ALA A 173 12.02 -8.98 36.75
N THR A 174 10.69 -9.01 36.67
CA THR A 174 9.90 -10.02 35.94
C THR A 174 8.61 -9.43 35.37
N PHE A 175 8.03 -10.09 34.36
CA PHE A 175 6.73 -9.73 33.79
C PHE A 175 5.61 -9.89 34.83
N SER A 176 5.70 -10.89 35.71
CA SER A 176 4.75 -11.04 36.82
C SER A 176 4.77 -9.80 37.73
N LYS A 177 5.95 -9.30 38.09
CA LYS A 177 6.07 -8.07 38.90
C LYS A 177 5.56 -6.83 38.17
N MET A 178 5.81 -6.74 36.87
CA MET A 178 5.29 -5.67 36.04
C MET A 178 3.75 -5.70 36.00
N LEU A 179 3.14 -6.87 35.73
CA LEU A 179 1.69 -7.03 35.66
C LEU A 179 0.98 -6.86 37.01
N GLU A 180 1.67 -7.13 38.12
CA GLU A 180 1.17 -6.84 39.48
C GLU A 180 1.19 -5.33 39.81
N ALA A 181 2.20 -4.61 39.32
CA ALA A 181 2.40 -3.20 39.61
C ALA A 181 1.66 -2.27 38.64
N GLU A 182 1.60 -2.64 37.37
CA GLU A 182 0.93 -1.91 36.31
C GLU A 182 -0.52 -2.36 36.14
N SER A 183 -1.36 -1.49 35.55
CA SER A 183 -2.72 -1.88 35.22
C SER A 183 -2.71 -2.90 34.08
N ILE A 184 -3.11 -4.15 34.37
CA ILE A 184 -3.17 -5.22 33.36
C ILE A 184 -4.01 -4.81 32.15
N SER A 185 -5.10 -4.06 32.34
CA SER A 185 -5.94 -3.58 31.24
C SER A 185 -5.23 -2.57 30.32
N GLN A 186 -4.23 -1.85 30.82
CA GLN A 186 -3.41 -0.91 30.04
C GLN A 186 -2.23 -1.60 29.34
N VAL A 187 -1.74 -2.73 29.89
CA VAL A 187 -0.66 -3.53 29.32
C VAL A 187 -1.19 -4.54 28.30
N LEU A 188 -2.25 -5.27 28.65
CA LEU A 188 -2.89 -6.31 27.85
C LEU A 188 -4.42 -6.16 27.93
N PRO A 189 -5.01 -5.25 27.15
CA PRO A 189 -6.47 -5.05 27.14
C PRO A 189 -7.22 -6.35 26.85
N GLY A 190 -8.25 -6.65 27.66
CA GLY A 190 -9.06 -7.85 27.55
C GLY A 190 -8.58 -9.05 28.38
N VAL A 191 -7.37 -8.98 28.95
CA VAL A 191 -6.85 -9.98 29.89
C VAL A 191 -7.26 -9.63 31.32
N ASN A 192 -7.74 -10.62 32.08
CA ASN A 192 -8.29 -10.39 33.42
C ASN A 192 -7.40 -10.89 34.56
N SER A 193 -6.32 -11.64 34.27
CA SER A 193 -5.44 -12.23 35.28
C SER A 193 -3.97 -12.09 34.92
N THR A 194 -3.12 -12.02 35.96
CA THR A 194 -1.67 -11.97 35.82
C THR A 194 -1.14 -13.24 35.15
N GLU A 195 -1.72 -14.39 35.48
CA GLU A 195 -1.33 -15.69 34.92
C GLU A 195 -1.57 -15.74 33.40
N GLU A 196 -2.75 -15.32 32.94
CA GLU A 196 -3.07 -15.23 31.51
C GLU A 196 -2.18 -14.21 30.78
N GLY A 197 -1.89 -13.08 31.43
CA GLY A 197 -0.97 -12.07 30.90
C GLY A 197 0.45 -12.62 30.74
N LEU A 198 0.93 -13.38 31.72
CA LEU A 198 2.24 -14.02 31.66
C LEU A 198 2.30 -15.08 30.56
N GLN A 199 1.25 -15.89 30.38
CA GLN A 199 1.16 -16.84 29.26
C GLN A 199 1.20 -16.13 27.90
N THR A 200 0.70 -14.90 27.82
CA THR A 200 0.81 -14.08 26.60
C THR A 200 2.27 -13.68 26.33
N TYR A 201 3.01 -13.24 27.34
CA TYR A 201 4.44 -12.91 27.21
C TYR A 201 5.32 -14.12 26.91
N ARG A 202 4.97 -15.30 27.43
CA ARG A 202 5.70 -16.57 27.17
C ARG A 202 5.66 -17.03 25.72
N LYS A 203 4.76 -16.48 24.90
CA LYS A 203 4.76 -16.69 23.43
C LYS A 203 5.91 -15.97 22.74
N PHE A 204 6.48 -14.94 23.38
CA PHE A 204 7.50 -14.06 22.81
C PHE A 204 8.85 -14.16 23.50
N TYR A 205 8.87 -14.43 24.81
CA TYR A 205 10.09 -14.43 25.64
C TYR A 205 10.19 -15.68 26.51
N THR A 206 11.38 -16.25 26.58
CA THR A 206 11.73 -17.32 27.50
C THR A 206 11.95 -16.79 28.93
N GLU A 207 11.85 -17.67 29.92
CA GLU A 207 12.08 -17.27 31.33
C GLU A 207 13.55 -16.89 31.56
N GLU A 208 14.46 -17.55 30.84
CA GLU A 208 15.88 -17.29 30.90
C GLU A 208 16.22 -15.89 30.38
N GLU A 209 15.61 -15.47 29.27
CA GLU A 209 15.77 -14.12 28.71
C GLU A 209 15.23 -13.06 29.66
N GLU A 210 14.04 -13.28 30.22
CA GLU A 210 13.44 -12.39 31.21
C GLU A 210 14.34 -12.24 32.44
N ARG A 211 14.82 -13.35 33.01
CA ARG A 211 15.64 -13.31 34.22
C ARG A 211 17.01 -12.67 33.99
N SER A 212 17.58 -12.83 32.79
CA SER A 212 18.91 -12.31 32.47
C SER A 212 18.89 -10.80 32.21
N ASN A 213 17.80 -10.28 31.66
CA ASN A 213 17.72 -8.89 31.20
C ASN A 213 16.80 -8.02 32.06
N GLY A 214 15.82 -8.60 32.74
CA GLY A 214 14.72 -7.88 33.34
C GLY A 214 13.68 -7.43 32.31
N VAL A 215 12.70 -6.66 32.79
CA VAL A 215 11.56 -6.19 32.01
C VAL A 215 11.46 -4.67 32.08
N ILE A 216 11.16 -4.06 30.94
CA ILE A 216 10.89 -2.62 30.80
C ILE A 216 9.40 -2.44 30.46
N ALA A 217 8.73 -1.56 31.21
CA ALA A 217 7.39 -1.09 30.92
C ALA A 217 7.49 0.33 30.37
N ILE A 218 7.06 0.51 29.12
CA ILE A 218 7.14 1.77 28.40
C ILE A 218 5.73 2.34 28.33
N CYS A 219 5.48 3.40 29.10
CA CYS A 219 4.21 4.13 29.05
C CYS A 219 4.22 5.03 27.82
N VAL A 220 3.21 4.92 26.96
CA VAL A 220 3.14 5.57 25.66
C VAL A 220 1.83 6.31 25.49
N SER A 221 1.87 7.38 24.68
CA SER A 221 0.68 8.11 24.22
C SER A 221 0.72 8.28 22.71
N ASN A 222 -0.47 8.36 22.10
CA ASN A 222 -0.59 8.65 20.68
C ASN A 222 -0.21 10.10 20.40
N LEU A 223 0.68 10.32 19.44
CA LEU A 223 1.00 11.66 18.96
C LEU A 223 -0.21 12.25 18.22
N VAL A 224 -0.51 13.53 18.43
CA VAL A 224 -1.63 14.23 17.77
C VAL A 224 -1.47 14.25 16.25
N VAL A 225 -0.23 14.42 15.77
CA VAL A 225 0.09 14.45 14.33
C VAL A 225 0.66 13.11 13.91
N GLN A 226 -0.17 12.27 13.30
CA GLN A 226 0.23 10.96 12.80
C GLN A 226 0.63 11.02 11.31
N PRO A 227 1.62 10.21 10.87
CA PRO A 227 1.97 10.10 9.46
C PRO A 227 0.76 9.75 8.57
N ALA A 228 -0.12 8.88 9.06
CA ALA A 228 -1.35 8.50 8.36
C ALA A 228 -2.27 9.69 8.09
N ILE A 229 -2.37 10.66 9.00
CA ILE A 229 -3.22 11.85 8.85
C ILE A 229 -2.68 12.76 7.74
N SER A 230 -1.37 13.04 7.75
CA SER A 230 -0.74 13.87 6.72
C SER A 230 -0.82 13.20 5.35
N LEU A 231 -0.61 11.88 5.27
CA LEU A 231 -0.71 11.16 4.00
C LEU A 231 -2.16 11.06 3.51
N ALA A 232 -3.11 10.79 4.39
CA ALA A 232 -4.53 10.77 4.04
C ALA A 232 -5.02 12.13 3.52
N SER A 233 -4.52 13.22 4.09
CA SER A 233 -4.79 14.57 3.58
C SER A 233 -4.30 14.74 2.14
N ILE A 234 -3.11 14.23 1.82
CA ILE A 234 -2.58 14.24 0.44
C ILE A 234 -3.47 13.40 -0.49
N LEU A 235 -3.79 12.16 -0.10
CA LEU A 235 -4.62 11.25 -0.89
C LEU A 235 -6.03 11.80 -1.14
N SER A 236 -6.63 12.43 -0.14
CA SER A 236 -7.98 13.00 -0.22
C SER A 236 -8.03 14.15 -1.24
N GLU A 237 -7.05 15.04 -1.22
CA GLU A 237 -6.95 16.18 -2.16
C GLU A 237 -6.50 15.79 -3.57
N LEU A 238 -5.71 14.72 -3.70
CA LEU A 238 -5.41 14.15 -5.01
C LEU A 238 -6.68 13.62 -5.69
N SER A 239 -7.64 13.10 -4.90
CA SER A 239 -8.84 12.43 -5.39
C SER A 239 -8.48 11.29 -6.37
N TYR A 240 -9.45 10.83 -7.16
CA TYR A 240 -9.21 9.80 -8.16
C TYR A 240 -8.17 10.22 -9.21
N GLU A 241 -8.31 11.44 -9.76
CA GLU A 241 -7.49 11.95 -10.86
C GLU A 241 -6.00 12.03 -10.47
N GLY A 242 -5.69 12.57 -9.30
CA GLY A 242 -4.32 12.68 -8.82
C GLY A 242 -3.70 11.32 -8.52
N VAL A 243 -4.46 10.40 -7.91
CA VAL A 243 -3.98 9.03 -7.64
C VAL A 243 -3.70 8.28 -8.95
N GLN A 244 -4.60 8.36 -9.93
CA GLN A 244 -4.44 7.75 -11.24
C GLN A 244 -3.26 8.35 -12.01
N SER A 245 -3.08 9.67 -11.94
CA SER A 245 -1.93 10.36 -12.55
C SER A 245 -0.60 9.94 -11.92
N LEU A 246 -0.54 9.75 -10.59
CA LEU A 246 0.63 9.20 -9.90
C LEU A 246 0.94 7.75 -10.31
N LEU A 247 -0.08 6.97 -10.66
CA LEU A 247 0.06 5.63 -11.23
C LEU A 247 0.46 5.64 -12.73
N GLY A 248 0.56 6.82 -13.34
CA GLY A 248 0.89 6.98 -14.76
C GLY A 248 -0.26 6.63 -15.70
N LEU A 249 -1.50 6.68 -15.21
CA LEU A 249 -2.69 6.41 -16.01
C LEU A 249 -3.10 7.68 -16.76
N ALA A 250 -3.30 7.55 -18.07
CA ALA A 250 -3.72 8.67 -18.91
C ALA A 250 -5.22 8.95 -18.76
N HIS A 251 -5.58 10.23 -18.68
CA HIS A 251 -6.96 10.68 -18.75
C HIS A 251 -7.31 11.10 -20.18
N THR A 252 -8.41 10.55 -20.69
CA THR A 252 -8.93 10.86 -22.03
C THR A 252 -10.43 11.12 -21.95
N THR A 253 -10.99 11.77 -22.98
CA THR A 253 -12.44 11.95 -23.08
C THR A 253 -13.15 10.59 -23.10
N GLY A 254 -13.85 10.25 -22.01
CA GLY A 254 -14.51 8.96 -21.81
C GLY A 254 -13.85 8.04 -20.77
N THR A 255 -12.74 8.44 -20.16
CA THR A 255 -12.19 7.74 -18.99
C THR A 255 -13.18 7.77 -17.84
N ILE A 256 -13.46 6.61 -17.26
CA ILE A 256 -14.28 6.49 -16.04
C ILE A 256 -13.42 6.97 -14.87
N SER A 257 -13.92 7.96 -14.12
CA SER A 257 -13.13 8.69 -13.12
C SER A 257 -12.59 7.81 -12.00
N ASP A 258 -13.32 6.79 -11.57
CA ASP A 258 -12.98 5.91 -10.47
C ASP A 258 -12.49 4.52 -10.92
N ALA A 259 -12.13 4.35 -12.19
CA ALA A 259 -11.64 3.07 -12.70
C ALA A 259 -10.14 2.89 -12.50
N LEU A 260 -9.73 1.69 -12.08
CA LEU A 260 -8.34 1.24 -12.10
C LEU A 260 -8.18 0.13 -13.16
N PRO A 261 -7.03 0.03 -13.82
CA PRO A 261 -6.80 -1.02 -14.81
C PRO A 261 -6.76 -2.37 -14.09
N PRO A 262 -7.52 -3.38 -14.52
CA PRO A 262 -7.53 -4.68 -13.84
C PRO A 262 -6.17 -5.39 -13.95
N PRO A 263 -5.89 -6.40 -13.09
CA PRO A 263 -4.67 -7.21 -13.19
C PRO A 263 -4.44 -7.79 -14.58
N LYS A 264 -3.17 -7.98 -14.96
CA LYS A 264 -2.78 -8.53 -16.27
C LYS A 264 -3.36 -9.93 -16.49
N SER A 265 -3.45 -10.75 -15.46
CA SER A 265 -4.12 -12.06 -15.51
C SER A 265 -5.61 -11.96 -15.79
N THR A 266 -6.30 -10.97 -15.23
CA THR A 266 -7.71 -10.70 -15.53
C THR A 266 -7.89 -10.23 -16.97
N LEU A 267 -6.99 -9.38 -17.47
CA LEU A 267 -6.99 -8.95 -18.87
C LEU A 267 -6.73 -10.14 -19.80
N LEU A 268 -5.73 -10.97 -19.50
CA LEU A 268 -5.37 -12.12 -20.31
C LEU A 268 -6.49 -13.17 -20.30
N SER A 269 -7.07 -13.49 -19.14
CA SER A 269 -8.17 -14.46 -19.06
C SER A 269 -9.39 -13.97 -19.83
N SER A 270 -9.76 -12.69 -19.67
CA SER A 270 -10.86 -12.06 -20.40
C SER A 270 -10.61 -12.02 -21.91
N PHE A 271 -9.37 -11.77 -22.32
CA PHE A 271 -8.93 -11.82 -23.71
C PHE A 271 -9.09 -13.24 -24.30
N MET A 272 -8.87 -14.27 -23.48
CA MET A 272 -8.97 -15.68 -23.87
C MET A 272 -10.38 -16.29 -23.68
N LEU A 273 -11.37 -15.55 -23.17
CA LEU A 273 -12.73 -16.06 -23.03
C LEU A 273 -13.37 -16.34 -24.42
N PRO A 274 -14.10 -17.46 -24.59
CA PRO A 274 -14.87 -17.73 -25.81
C PRO A 274 -15.89 -16.62 -26.07
N TYR A 275 -15.95 -16.12 -27.30
CA TYR A 275 -16.88 -15.03 -27.68
C TYR A 275 -18.33 -15.53 -27.80
N ASN A 276 -18.52 -16.73 -28.34
CA ASN A 276 -19.82 -17.37 -28.54
C ASN A 276 -19.76 -18.82 -28.02
N PRO A 277 -19.80 -19.04 -26.69
CA PRO A 277 -19.64 -20.38 -26.12
C PRO A 277 -20.75 -21.35 -26.54
N ASP A 278 -21.93 -20.85 -26.86
CA ASP A 278 -23.10 -21.66 -27.26
C ASP A 278 -23.01 -22.20 -28.69
N VAL A 279 -22.07 -21.69 -29.50
CA VAL A 279 -21.88 -22.13 -30.89
C VAL A 279 -20.93 -23.32 -30.93
N LYS A 280 -21.47 -24.50 -31.23
CA LYS A 280 -20.71 -25.75 -31.30
C LYS A 280 -19.54 -25.65 -32.29
N GLY A 281 -18.32 -25.84 -31.79
CA GLY A 281 -17.08 -25.80 -32.57
C GLY A 281 -16.45 -24.41 -32.72
N SER A 282 -17.02 -23.37 -32.12
CA SER A 282 -16.42 -22.02 -32.11
C SER A 282 -15.24 -21.96 -31.13
N THR A 283 -14.03 -21.69 -31.64
CA THR A 283 -12.83 -21.40 -30.81
C THR A 283 -12.52 -19.91 -30.72
N LEU A 284 -13.33 -19.05 -31.36
CA LEU A 284 -13.09 -17.62 -31.39
C LEU A 284 -13.19 -16.99 -29.99
N THR A 285 -12.11 -16.35 -29.52
CA THR A 285 -12.13 -15.59 -28.28
C THR A 285 -12.49 -14.12 -28.47
N HIS A 286 -12.86 -13.45 -27.37
CA HIS A 286 -13.08 -12.01 -27.34
C HIS A 286 -11.85 -11.24 -27.85
N GLY A 287 -10.65 -11.68 -27.46
CA GLY A 287 -9.38 -11.07 -27.85
C GLY A 287 -9.07 -11.21 -29.34
N ALA A 288 -9.21 -12.41 -29.90
CA ALA A 288 -9.05 -12.61 -31.34
C ALA A 288 -10.02 -11.72 -32.13
N ARG A 289 -11.29 -11.72 -31.75
CA ARG A 289 -12.29 -10.88 -32.41
C ARG A 289 -11.94 -9.39 -32.33
N ALA A 290 -11.45 -8.92 -31.18
CA ALA A 290 -11.04 -7.53 -31.01
C ALA A 290 -9.87 -7.18 -31.95
N LEU A 291 -8.80 -7.97 -31.96
CA LEU A 291 -7.65 -7.76 -32.83
C LEU A 291 -8.02 -7.81 -34.32
N ALA A 292 -8.88 -8.74 -34.73
CA ALA A 292 -9.34 -8.87 -36.12
C ALA A 292 -9.94 -7.57 -36.68
N LYS A 293 -10.63 -6.77 -35.86
CA LYS A 293 -11.18 -5.47 -36.28
C LYS A 293 -10.11 -4.43 -36.64
N HIS A 294 -8.90 -4.59 -36.10
CA HIS A 294 -7.81 -3.62 -36.25
C HIS A 294 -6.69 -4.09 -37.18
N VAL A 295 -6.62 -5.38 -37.53
CA VAL A 295 -5.60 -5.94 -38.44
C VAL A 295 -5.55 -5.18 -39.77
N ASN A 296 -6.71 -4.95 -40.40
CA ASN A 296 -6.77 -4.22 -41.68
C ASN A 296 -6.43 -2.73 -41.58
N ARG A 297 -6.34 -2.19 -40.36
CA ARG A 297 -5.98 -0.78 -40.10
C ARG A 297 -4.48 -0.59 -39.87
N SER A 298 -3.70 -1.66 -39.85
CA SER A 298 -2.26 -1.62 -39.59
C SER A 298 -1.48 -2.09 -40.82
N SER A 299 -0.89 -1.12 -41.52
CA SER A 299 -0.03 -1.36 -42.69
C SER A 299 1.22 -2.18 -42.36
N ASN A 300 1.71 -2.06 -41.12
CA ASN A 300 2.88 -2.79 -40.62
C ASN A 300 2.53 -4.10 -39.90
N LYS A 301 1.26 -4.55 -39.93
CA LYS A 301 0.81 -5.80 -39.28
C LYS A 301 1.10 -5.84 -37.78
N TYR A 302 1.13 -4.67 -37.13
CA TYR A 302 1.33 -4.51 -35.68
C TYR A 302 0.29 -5.30 -34.88
N TRP A 303 -0.97 -5.28 -35.31
CA TRP A 303 -2.07 -6.02 -34.68
C TRP A 303 -2.14 -7.51 -35.06
N GLY A 304 -1.19 -8.00 -35.87
CA GLY A 304 -1.12 -9.39 -36.31
C GLY A 304 -1.53 -9.62 -37.77
N ASN A 305 -1.55 -10.90 -38.18
CA ASN A 305 -2.09 -11.36 -39.46
C ASN A 305 -3.33 -12.23 -39.22
N LEU A 306 -4.36 -12.03 -40.04
CA LEU A 306 -5.57 -12.86 -40.05
C LEU A 306 -5.40 -14.03 -41.02
N ASN A 307 -5.56 -15.25 -40.52
CA ASN A 307 -5.65 -16.47 -41.32
C ASN A 307 -6.81 -17.36 -40.82
N GLY A 308 -7.44 -18.16 -41.70
CA GLY A 308 -8.51 -19.12 -41.33
C GLY A 308 -9.91 -18.74 -41.84
N SER A 309 -10.92 -19.57 -41.51
CA SER A 309 -12.33 -19.38 -41.86
C SER A 309 -13.14 -18.85 -40.67
N VAL A 310 -14.36 -18.33 -40.92
CA VAL A 310 -15.21 -17.68 -39.90
C VAL A 310 -15.40 -18.47 -38.59
N PRO A 311 -15.50 -19.82 -38.60
CA PRO A 311 -15.59 -20.63 -37.37
C PRO A 311 -14.26 -20.79 -36.59
N SER A 312 -13.11 -20.48 -37.20
CA SER A 312 -11.77 -20.82 -36.70
C SER A 312 -10.72 -19.76 -37.08
N PHE A 313 -11.00 -18.49 -36.79
CA PHE A 313 -10.03 -17.42 -37.01
C PHE A 313 -8.79 -17.61 -36.15
N GLN A 314 -7.61 -17.56 -36.78
CA GLN A 314 -6.32 -17.58 -36.10
C GLN A 314 -5.61 -16.23 -36.30
N ILE A 315 -5.10 -15.66 -35.21
CA ILE A 315 -4.29 -14.45 -35.25
C ILE A 315 -2.86 -14.79 -34.87
N GLN A 316 -1.95 -14.59 -35.82
CA GLN A 316 -0.51 -14.67 -35.56
C GLN A 316 -0.02 -13.32 -35.05
N ILE A 317 0.64 -13.31 -33.89
CA ILE A 317 1.24 -12.10 -33.30
C ILE A 317 2.77 -12.27 -33.31
N LYS A 318 3.48 -11.18 -33.65
CA LYS A 318 4.94 -11.18 -33.71
C LYS A 318 5.51 -10.92 -32.31
N LYS A 319 6.22 -11.89 -31.73
CA LYS A 319 6.93 -11.78 -30.46
C LYS A 319 8.42 -12.03 -30.71
N ASN A 320 9.29 -11.12 -30.27
CA ASN A 320 10.75 -11.24 -30.42
C ASN A 320 11.22 -11.66 -31.83
N SER A 321 10.67 -11.02 -32.87
CA SER A 321 10.98 -11.29 -34.28
C SER A 321 10.51 -12.63 -34.85
N GLN A 322 9.80 -13.46 -34.07
CA GLN A 322 9.15 -14.69 -34.52
C GLN A 322 7.63 -14.53 -34.49
N TRP A 323 6.93 -15.13 -35.47
CA TRP A 323 5.48 -15.19 -35.46
C TRP A 323 5.06 -16.40 -34.63
N GLU A 324 4.51 -16.15 -33.45
CA GLU A 324 3.90 -17.21 -32.65
C GLU A 324 2.43 -17.36 -33.06
N LEU A 325 2.03 -18.61 -33.31
CA LEU A 325 0.63 -18.97 -33.38
C LEU A 325 0.10 -18.90 -31.95
N LEU A 326 -0.68 -17.87 -31.63
CA LEU A 326 -1.64 -18.02 -30.56
C LEU A 326 -2.68 -19.02 -31.09
N TRP A 327 -2.63 -20.24 -30.58
CA TRP A 327 -3.79 -21.12 -30.65
C TRP A 327 -4.85 -20.52 -29.73
N ILE A 328 -5.73 -19.76 -30.37
CA ILE A 328 -6.93 -19.14 -29.86
C ILE A 328 -8.08 -20.10 -30.15
#